data_AF-W2M2Z6-F1
#
_entry.id   AF-W2M2Z6-F1
#
_cell.length_a   1.000
_cell.length_b   1.000
_cell.length_c   1.000
_cell.angle_alpha   90.00
_cell.angle_beta   90.00
_cell.angle_gamma   90.00
#
_symmetry.space_group_name_H-M   'P 1'
#
loop_
_entity.id
_entity.type
_entity.pdbx_description
1 polymer ?
#
loop_
_entity_poly.entity_id
_entity_poly.type
_entity_poly.pdbx_seq_one_letter_code
_entity_poly.pdbx_strand_id
1 'polypeptide(L)'
;MVFSYRNSSDLPNKLRVLGDVEFWSKLEAEEKIVRPLCKASFRLQRDENTVGDVVLSYMEIYSGFASSELSDTLTELVELRWNACEQPLF
;
A
#
# COMPACT_ATOMS: atom_id res chain seq x y z
N MET A 1 12.54 -23.15 25.00
CA MET A 1 13.54 -22.09 25.26
C MET A 1 13.24 -20.95 24.30
N VAL A 2 12.57 -19.88 24.76
CA VAL A 2 12.34 -18.69 23.93
C VAL A 2 13.60 -17.85 24.01
N PHE A 3 14.43 -17.87 22.97
CA PHE A 3 15.60 -17.00 22.90
C PHE A 3 15.12 -15.55 22.78
N SER A 4 15.15 -14.81 23.90
CA SER A 4 14.87 -13.37 23.91
C SER A 4 16.11 -12.60 23.45
N TYR A 5 16.36 -12.60 22.14
CA TYR A 5 17.41 -11.77 21.54
C TYR A 5 17.16 -10.26 21.71
N ARG A 6 15.92 -9.87 22.07
CA ARG A 6 15.50 -8.48 22.27
C ARG A 6 16.35 -7.73 23.31
N ASN A 7 16.85 -8.44 24.32
CA ASN A 7 17.65 -7.85 25.41
C ASN A 7 19.14 -8.21 25.32
N SER A 8 19.58 -8.92 24.27
CA SER A 8 20.98 -9.25 24.10
C SER A 8 21.80 -7.98 23.86
N SER A 9 22.94 -7.86 24.53
CA SER A 9 23.95 -6.84 24.24
C SER A 9 24.51 -6.96 22.83
N ASP A 10 24.45 -8.17 22.26
CA ASP A 10 25.04 -8.50 20.96
C ASP A 10 24.12 -8.12 19.80
N LEU A 11 22.85 -7.75 20.07
CA LEU A 11 21.93 -7.29 19.05
C LEU A 11 22.29 -5.86 18.62
N PRO A 12 22.66 -5.63 17.33
CA PRO A 12 22.94 -4.30 16.83
C PRO A 12 21.79 -3.34 17.10
N ASN A 13 22.10 -2.11 17.53
CA ASN A 13 21.08 -1.11 17.88
C ASN A 13 20.04 -0.87 16.78
N LYS A 14 20.45 -0.97 15.51
CA LYS A 14 19.55 -0.84 14.34
C LYS A 14 18.45 -1.91 14.29
N LEU A 15 18.70 -3.10 14.84
CA LEU A 15 17.73 -4.21 14.84
C LEU A 15 16.80 -4.20 16.05
N ARG A 16 17.04 -3.35 17.05
CA ARG A 16 16.18 -3.24 18.24
C ARG A 16 14.75 -2.78 17.89
N VAL A 17 14.60 -2.01 16.83
CA VAL A 17 13.29 -1.57 16.30
C VAL A 17 12.37 -2.73 15.92
N LEU A 18 12.91 -3.91 15.57
CA LEU A 18 12.08 -5.09 15.28
C LEU A 18 11.36 -5.63 16.53
N GLY A 19 11.75 -5.20 17.74
CA GLY A 19 11.04 -5.47 18.98
C GLY A 19 9.96 -4.45 19.34
N ASP A 20 9.88 -3.33 18.62
CA ASP A 20 8.97 -2.22 18.89
C ASP A 20 7.60 -2.46 18.24
N VAL A 21 6.54 -2.46 19.05
CA VAL A 21 5.17 -2.66 18.58
C VAL A 21 4.68 -1.47 17.77
N GLU A 22 5.07 -0.25 18.14
CA GLU A 22 4.64 0.96 17.43
C GLU A 22 5.21 0.99 16.01
N PHE A 23 6.46 0.55 15.85
CA PHE A 23 7.08 0.37 14.52
C PHE A 23 6.23 -0.55 13.63
N TRP A 24 5.85 -1.73 14.14
CA TRP A 24 5.06 -2.69 13.35
C TRP A 24 3.65 -2.18 13.03
N SER A 25 3.00 -1.50 13.97
CA SER A 25 1.69 -0.88 13.73
C SER A 25 1.75 0.19 12.65
N LYS A 26 2.77 1.06 12.67
CA LYS A 26 2.98 2.06 11.62
C LYS A 26 3.30 1.40 10.28
N LEU A 27 4.18 0.40 10.27
CA LEU A 27 4.51 -0.33 9.05
C LEU A 27 3.28 -0.99 8.43
N GLU A 28 2.40 -1.57 9.26
CA GLU A 28 1.15 -2.16 8.79
C GLU A 28 0.20 -1.10 8.19
N ALA A 29 0.09 0.07 8.82
CA ALA A 29 -0.74 1.17 8.30
C ALA A 29 -0.22 1.66 6.94
N GLU A 30 1.07 1.90 6.82
CA GLU A 30 1.72 2.31 5.56
C GLU A 30 1.61 1.22 4.47
N GLU A 31 1.78 -0.05 4.85
CA GLU A 31 1.67 -1.16 3.91
C GLU A 31 0.26 -1.26 3.32
N LYS A 32 -0.79 -1.02 4.13
CA LYS A 32 -2.19 -1.02 3.65
C LYS A 32 -2.44 0.04 2.59
N ILE A 33 -1.76 1.19 2.67
CA ILE A 33 -1.84 2.26 1.66
C ILE A 33 -1.17 1.81 0.35
N VAL A 34 -0.02 1.13 0.42
CA VAL A 34 0.74 0.71 -0.77
C VAL A 34 0.15 -0.54 -1.44
N ARG A 35 -0.44 -1.45 -0.65
CA ARG A 35 -0.98 -2.74 -1.10
C ARG A 35 -1.90 -2.66 -2.34
N PRO A 36 -2.91 -1.76 -2.43
CA PRO A 36 -3.76 -1.69 -3.62
C PRO A 36 -2.97 -1.30 -4.88
N LEU A 37 -1.92 -0.49 -4.76
CA LEU A 37 -1.05 -0.14 -5.90
C LEU A 37 -0.32 -1.37 -6.43
N CYS A 38 0.22 -2.20 -5.54
CA CYS A 38 0.86 -3.45 -5.93
C CYS A 38 -0.12 -4.40 -6.63
N LYS A 39 -1.33 -4.57 -6.07
CA LYS A 39 -2.38 -5.41 -6.68
C LYS A 39 -2.75 -4.93 -8.08
N ALA A 40 -2.99 -3.62 -8.24
CA ALA A 40 -3.27 -3.01 -9.53
C ALA A 40 -2.11 -3.22 -10.51
N SER A 41 -0.86 -3.01 -10.07
CA SER A 41 0.33 -3.22 -10.90
C SER A 41 0.42 -4.66 -11.42
N PHE A 42 0.25 -5.66 -10.54
CA PHE A 42 0.26 -7.06 -10.96
C PHE A 42 -0.89 -7.41 -11.89
N ARG A 43 -2.10 -6.86 -11.65
CA ARG A 43 -3.26 -7.09 -12.50
C ARG A 43 -3.04 -6.52 -13.90
N LEU A 44 -2.54 -5.29 -13.98
CA LEU A 44 -2.39 -4.55 -15.23
C LEU A 44 -1.14 -4.92 -16.03
N GLN A 45 -0.15 -5.59 -15.41
CA GLN A 45 1.01 -6.15 -16.13
C GLN A 45 0.69 -7.45 -16.88
N ARG A 46 -0.52 -8.00 -16.76
CA ARG A 46 -0.93 -9.19 -17.52
C ARG A 46 -1.23 -8.80 -18.97
N ASP A 47 -0.79 -9.63 -19.90
CA ASP A 47 -0.97 -9.40 -21.35
C ASP A 47 -2.44 -9.31 -21.79
N GLU A 48 -3.36 -9.93 -21.03
CA GLU A 48 -4.80 -9.99 -21.32
C GLU A 48 -5.64 -9.18 -20.31
N ASN A 49 -5.14 -8.03 -19.85
CA ASN A 49 -5.96 -7.15 -19.01
C ASN A 49 -7.15 -6.58 -19.82
N THR A 50 -8.26 -6.34 -19.14
CA THR A 50 -9.48 -5.78 -19.73
C THR A 50 -9.71 -4.36 -19.21
N VAL A 51 -10.59 -3.59 -19.87
CA VAL A 51 -11.06 -2.31 -19.32
C VAL A 51 -11.69 -2.50 -17.93
N GLY A 52 -12.37 -3.63 -17.70
CA GLY A 52 -12.90 -3.99 -16.38
C GLY A 52 -11.80 -4.10 -15.31
N ASP A 53 -10.64 -4.66 -15.66
CA ASP A 53 -9.49 -4.74 -14.77
C ASP A 53 -8.91 -3.37 -14.43
N VAL A 54 -8.92 -2.43 -15.39
CA VAL A 54 -8.49 -1.05 -15.18
C VAL A 54 -9.44 -0.33 -14.21
N VAL A 55 -10.75 -0.38 -14.45
CA VAL A 55 -11.75 0.26 -13.59
C VAL A 55 -11.79 -0.37 -12.19
N LEU A 56 -11.66 -1.70 -12.10
CA LEU A 56 -11.55 -2.39 -10.81
C LEU A 56 -10.31 -1.96 -10.04
N SER A 57 -9.16 -1.84 -10.72
CA SER A 57 -7.91 -1.37 -10.11
C SER A 57 -8.05 0.05 -9.59
N TYR A 58 -8.70 0.93 -10.34
CA TYR A 58 -9.01 2.29 -9.90
C TYR A 58 -9.86 2.28 -8.62
N MET A 59 -10.97 1.55 -8.61
CA MET A 59 -11.87 1.44 -7.47
C MET A 59 -11.15 0.92 -6.21
N GLU A 60 -10.30 -0.11 -6.36
CA GLU A 60 -9.55 -0.69 -5.24
C GLU A 60 -8.49 0.27 -4.68
N ILE A 61 -7.79 1.03 -5.54
CA ILE A 61 -6.85 2.07 -5.11
C ILE A 61 -7.58 3.18 -4.37
N TYR A 62 -8.65 3.71 -4.95
CA TYR A 62 -9.47 4.74 -4.34
C TYR A 62 -9.99 4.30 -2.97
N SER A 63 -10.58 3.10 -2.88
CA SER A 63 -11.12 2.57 -1.63
C SER A 63 -10.04 2.39 -0.56
N GLY A 64 -8.86 1.91 -0.96
CA GLY A 64 -7.72 1.78 -0.05
C GLY A 64 -7.26 3.12 0.50
N PHE A 65 -7.13 4.13 -0.37
CA PHE A 65 -6.76 5.49 0.02
C PHE A 65 -7.81 6.16 0.91
N ALA A 66 -9.09 6.05 0.57
CA ALA A 66 -10.20 6.60 1.34
C ALA A 66 -10.28 6.02 2.77
N SER A 67 -9.80 4.78 2.97
CA SER A 67 -9.75 4.14 4.28
C SER A 67 -8.52 4.51 5.13
N SER A 68 -7.60 5.31 4.60
CA SER A 68 -6.34 5.68 5.25
C SER A 68 -6.42 7.05 5.93
N GLU A 69 -5.48 7.32 6.84
CA GLU A 69 -5.32 8.63 7.49
C GLU A 69 -4.96 9.75 6.50
N LEU A 70 -4.52 9.39 5.29
CA LEU A 70 -4.15 10.32 4.20
C LEU A 70 -5.24 10.43 3.13
N SER A 71 -6.48 10.05 3.46
CA SER A 71 -7.62 9.98 2.52
C SER A 71 -7.74 11.19 1.60
N ASP A 72 -7.82 12.40 2.16
CA ASP A 72 -8.08 13.62 1.38
C ASP A 72 -7.01 13.83 0.30
N THR A 73 -5.73 13.71 0.66
CA THR A 73 -4.61 13.91 -0.26
C THR A 73 -4.51 12.79 -1.29
N LEU A 74 -4.65 11.53 -0.88
CA LEU A 74 -4.44 10.40 -1.77
C LEU A 74 -5.61 10.17 -2.73
N THR A 75 -6.85 10.41 -2.29
CA THR A 75 -8.03 10.32 -3.15
C THR A 75 -8.05 11.45 -4.19
N GLU A 76 -7.68 12.67 -3.81
CA GLU A 76 -7.51 13.78 -4.77
C GLU A 76 -6.44 13.45 -5.81
N LEU A 77 -5.29 12.91 -5.38
CA LEU A 77 -4.20 12.55 -6.28
C LEU A 77 -4.60 11.47 -7.29
N VAL A 78 -5.33 10.43 -6.85
CA VAL A 78 -5.74 9.34 -7.74
C VAL A 78 -6.78 9.80 -8.76
N GLU A 79 -7.74 10.64 -8.34
CA GLU A 79 -8.73 11.27 -9.22
C GLU A 79 -8.05 12.19 -10.25
N LEU A 80 -7.09 13.03 -9.81
CA LEU A 80 -6.34 13.91 -10.70
C LEU A 80 -5.60 13.12 -11.78
N ARG A 81 -4.92 12.04 -11.38
CA ARG A 81 -4.20 11.17 -12.34
C ARG A 81 -5.15 10.44 -13.27
N TRP A 82 -6.27 9.95 -12.75
CA TRP A 82 -7.29 9.30 -13.55
C TRP A 82 -7.78 10.24 -14.65
N ASN A 83 -8.21 11.45 -14.28
CA ASN A 83 -8.74 12.45 -15.22
C ASN A 83 -7.71 12.99 -16.23
N ALA A 84 -6.40 12.85 -15.96
CA ALA A 84 -5.34 13.23 -16.90
C ALA A 84 -5.10 12.19 -18.01
N CYS A 85 -5.58 10.96 -17.84
CA CYS A 85 -5.47 9.91 -18.86
C CYS A 85 -6.74 9.84 -19.72
N GLU A 86 -6.57 9.51 -21.01
CA GLU A 86 -7.70 9.14 -21.86
C GLU A 86 -8.44 7.95 -21.23
N GLN A 87 -9.74 8.12 -21.06
CA GLN A 87 -10.56 7.19 -20.33
C GLN A 87 -10.88 6.00 -21.23
N PRO A 88 -10.66 4.75 -20.80
CA PRO A 88 -10.99 3.59 -21.62
C PRO A 88 -12.50 3.43 -21.89
N LEU A 89 -13.33 4.30 -21.32
CA LEU A 89 -14.78 4.29 -21.43
C LEU A 89 -15.34 5.41 -22.35
N PHE A 90 -14.51 6.35 -22.83
CA PHE A 90 -14.94 7.46 -23.70
C PHE A 90 -13.87 7.86 -24.72
#